data_AF-A0A915APT0-F1
#
_entry.id   AF-A0A915APT0-F1
#
_cell.length_a   1.000
_cell.length_b   1.000
_cell.length_c   1.000
_cell.angle_alpha   90.00
_cell.angle_beta   90.00
_cell.angle_gamma   90.00
#
_symmetry.space_group_name_H-M   'P 1'
#
loop_
_entity.id
_entity.type
_entity.pdbx_description
1 polymer ?
#
loop_
_entity_poly.entity_id
_entity_poly.type
_entity_poly.pdbx_seq_one_letter_code
_entity_poly.pdbx_strand_id
1 'polypeptide(L)'
;SGYASQFSKQPQNSIVTYGIKYDYGSVMHYPPDGFSKNGRDTLETLDPNYQSTIGQRNGPSFSDAKKVNFAYCNGTCSYRLQCQYGGYTDPKDCSRCRCTEGLGGTLCGEPLRTS
;
A
#
# COMPACT_ATOMS: atom_id res chain seq x y z
N SER A 1 -2.83 -22.83 -21.37
CA SER A 1 -2.73 -22.42 -19.95
C SER A 1 -3.91 -21.50 -19.66
N GLY A 2 -4.65 -21.67 -18.56
CA GLY A 2 -5.91 -20.96 -18.32
C GLY A 2 -5.81 -19.67 -17.48
N TYR A 3 -4.64 -19.35 -16.92
CA TYR A 3 -4.49 -18.26 -15.92
C TYR A 3 -4.00 -16.92 -16.50
N ALA A 4 -3.82 -16.79 -17.81
CA ALA A 4 -3.31 -15.56 -18.42
C ALA A 4 -4.19 -14.31 -18.10
N SER A 5 -5.50 -14.51 -17.94
CA SER A 5 -6.44 -13.44 -17.58
C SER A 5 -6.19 -12.83 -16.20
N GLN A 6 -5.52 -13.54 -15.29
CA GLN A 6 -5.16 -13.02 -13.97
C GLN A 6 -4.14 -11.87 -14.03
N PHE A 7 -3.40 -11.77 -15.14
CA PHE A 7 -2.37 -10.75 -15.35
C PHE A 7 -2.84 -9.59 -16.25
N SER A 8 -4.11 -9.61 -16.68
CA SER A 8 -4.68 -8.52 -17.47
C SER A 8 -4.80 -7.25 -16.64
N LYS A 9 -4.18 -6.17 -17.14
CA LYS A 9 -4.27 -4.85 -16.49
C LYS A 9 -5.69 -4.32 -16.58
N GLN A 10 -6.19 -3.77 -15.49
CA GLN A 10 -7.47 -3.07 -15.49
C GLN A 10 -7.34 -1.73 -16.24
N PRO A 11 -8.36 -1.32 -17.00
CA PRO A 11 -8.34 -0.05 -17.71
C PRO A 11 -8.35 1.13 -16.72
N GLN A 12 -7.74 2.25 -17.12
CA GLN A 12 -7.53 3.38 -16.21
C GLN A 12 -8.84 4.01 -15.71
N ASN A 13 -9.90 3.94 -16.50
CA ASN A 13 -11.22 4.46 -16.15
C ASN A 13 -12.00 3.57 -15.15
N SER A 14 -11.53 2.35 -14.88
CA SER A 14 -12.16 1.45 -13.91
C SER A 14 -11.42 1.40 -12.57
N ILE A 15 -10.37 2.23 -12.39
CA ILE A 15 -9.54 2.23 -11.19
C ILE A 15 -9.46 3.63 -10.57
N VAL A 16 -9.48 3.67 -9.24
CA VAL A 16 -9.16 4.86 -8.45
C VAL A 16 -7.94 4.56 -7.60
N THR A 17 -6.87 5.33 -7.79
CA THR A 17 -5.60 5.15 -7.06
C THR A 17 -5.48 6.04 -5.83
N TYR A 18 -6.29 7.10 -5.77
CA TYR A 18 -6.19 8.17 -4.77
C TYR A 18 -4.78 8.81 -4.68
N GLY A 19 -4.01 8.76 -5.78
CA GLY A 19 -2.63 9.27 -5.82
C GLY A 19 -1.62 8.41 -5.06
N ILE A 20 -2.01 7.22 -4.57
CA ILE A 20 -1.12 6.28 -3.89
C ILE A 20 -0.29 5.54 -4.93
N LYS A 21 1.02 5.45 -4.71
CA LYS A 21 1.99 4.80 -5.61
C LYS A 21 1.82 3.28 -5.62
N TYR A 22 2.41 2.62 -6.62
CA TYR A 22 2.47 1.15 -6.67
C TYR A 22 3.22 0.62 -5.46
N ASP A 23 2.62 -0.35 -4.77
CA ASP A 23 3.18 -0.92 -3.54
C ASP A 23 3.53 -2.39 -3.77
N TYR A 24 4.82 -2.67 -3.90
CA TYR A 24 5.34 -4.04 -4.01
C TYR A 24 4.98 -4.87 -2.76
N GLY A 25 4.93 -4.25 -1.59
CA GLY A 25 4.63 -4.90 -0.31
C GLY A 25 3.13 -5.00 -0.01
N SER A 26 2.24 -4.63 -0.95
CA SER A 26 0.80 -4.78 -0.74
C SER A 26 0.45 -6.25 -0.49
N VAL A 27 -0.44 -6.50 0.47
CA VAL A 27 -0.94 -7.87 0.74
C VAL A 27 -1.70 -8.45 -0.44
N MET A 28 -2.17 -7.57 -1.34
CA MET A 28 -2.87 -7.92 -2.57
C MET A 28 -1.92 -8.25 -3.74
N HIS A 29 -0.61 -8.01 -3.59
CA HIS A 29 0.35 -8.31 -4.65
C HIS A 29 0.57 -9.83 -4.76
N TYR A 30 0.59 -10.36 -5.99
CA TYR A 30 0.94 -11.75 -6.25
C TYR A 30 2.42 -12.04 -5.91
N PRO A 31 2.75 -13.26 -5.45
CA PRO A 31 4.14 -13.68 -5.30
C PRO A 31 4.83 -13.85 -6.67
N PRO A 32 6.17 -13.96 -6.72
CA PRO A 32 6.93 -14.12 -7.96
C PRO A 32 6.42 -15.25 -8.86
N ASP A 33 6.08 -16.39 -8.27
CA ASP A 33 5.67 -17.64 -8.93
C ASP A 33 4.14 -17.80 -9.01
N GLY A 34 3.37 -16.72 -8.80
CA GLY A 34 1.91 -16.75 -8.82
C GLY A 34 1.36 -17.41 -10.11
N PHE A 35 0.50 -18.41 -9.96
CA PHE A 35 -0.07 -19.18 -11.09
C PHE A 35 0.96 -19.90 -11.99
N SER A 36 2.21 -20.05 -11.54
CA SER A 36 3.24 -20.81 -12.25
C SER A 36 2.89 -22.29 -12.33
N LYS A 37 3.28 -22.93 -13.44
CA LYS A 37 3.14 -24.38 -13.64
C LYS A 37 4.39 -25.19 -13.31
N ASN A 38 5.54 -24.52 -13.27
CA ASN A 38 6.85 -25.13 -13.15
C ASN A 38 7.68 -24.52 -12.02
N GLY A 39 7.04 -23.74 -11.13
CA GLY A 39 7.68 -23.06 -10.00
C GLY A 39 8.65 -21.95 -10.39
N ARG A 40 8.69 -21.56 -11.69
CA ARG A 40 9.46 -20.40 -12.13
C ARG A 40 8.64 -19.13 -11.98
N ASP A 41 9.33 -18.02 -11.82
CA ASP A 41 8.73 -16.70 -11.74
C ASP A 41 7.84 -16.41 -12.98
N THR A 42 6.67 -15.88 -12.69
CA THR A 42 5.72 -15.32 -13.67
C THR A 42 5.70 -13.79 -13.59
N LEU A 43 6.20 -13.23 -12.49
CA LEU A 43 6.33 -11.81 -12.22
C LEU A 43 7.75 -11.50 -11.76
N GLU A 44 8.39 -10.60 -12.49
CA GLU A 44 9.67 -10.01 -12.13
C GLU A 44 9.48 -8.52 -11.90
N THR A 45 9.92 -8.02 -10.74
CA THR A 45 9.90 -6.59 -10.43
C THR A 45 10.93 -5.87 -11.29
N LEU A 46 10.58 -4.67 -11.78
CA LEU A 46 11.51 -3.85 -12.58
C LEU A 46 12.75 -3.42 -11.79
N ASP A 47 12.60 -3.19 -10.48
CA ASP A 47 13.72 -3.00 -9.57
C ASP A 47 13.93 -4.31 -8.78
N PRO A 48 15.01 -5.05 -9.04
CA PRO A 48 15.27 -6.35 -8.42
C PRO A 48 15.33 -6.33 -6.89
N ASN A 49 15.60 -5.17 -6.27
CA ASN A 49 15.63 -5.05 -4.81
C ASN A 49 14.26 -5.32 -4.17
N TYR A 50 13.17 -5.26 -4.94
CA TYR A 50 11.82 -5.53 -4.47
C TYR A 50 11.30 -6.93 -4.82
N GLN A 51 12.10 -7.79 -5.47
CA GLN A 51 11.65 -9.13 -5.88
C GLN A 51 11.23 -9.97 -4.66
N SER A 52 11.96 -9.87 -3.56
CA SER A 52 11.63 -10.57 -2.30
C SER A 52 10.53 -9.88 -1.48
N THR A 53 10.06 -8.71 -1.92
CA THR A 53 9.01 -7.93 -1.22
C THR A 53 7.62 -8.33 -1.69
N ILE A 54 7.46 -8.69 -2.97
CA ILE A 54 6.16 -9.06 -3.54
C ILE A 54 5.66 -10.40 -2.98
N GLY A 55 4.34 -10.51 -2.82
CA GLY A 55 3.71 -11.76 -2.35
C GLY A 55 3.65 -11.96 -0.84
N GLN A 56 4.07 -10.97 -0.03
CA GLN A 56 3.93 -11.05 1.43
C GLN A 56 2.47 -11.27 1.85
N ARG A 57 2.26 -12.03 2.93
CA ARG A 57 0.93 -12.34 3.50
C ARG A 57 0.83 -12.07 5.00
N ASN A 58 1.75 -11.28 5.55
CA ASN A 58 1.79 -10.95 6.97
C ASN A 58 0.63 -10.03 7.38
N GLY A 59 0.20 -9.15 6.46
CA GLY A 59 -0.94 -8.28 6.68
C GLY A 59 -0.96 -7.09 5.70
N PRO A 60 -2.00 -6.25 5.75
CA PRO A 60 -2.10 -5.06 4.91
C PRO A 60 -0.91 -4.12 5.10
N SER A 61 -0.35 -3.62 4.00
CA SER A 61 0.67 -2.59 4.06
C SER A 61 0.09 -1.25 4.53
N PHE A 62 0.98 -0.29 4.83
CA PHE A 62 0.55 1.08 5.09
C PHE A 62 -0.25 1.68 3.93
N SER A 63 0.16 1.41 2.69
CA SER A 63 -0.52 1.91 1.49
C SER A 63 -1.87 1.23 1.27
N ASP A 64 -2.01 -0.06 1.61
CA ASP A 64 -3.29 -0.77 1.58
C ASP A 64 -4.30 -0.09 2.52
N ALA A 65 -3.89 0.11 3.78
CA ALA A 65 -4.73 0.78 4.78
C ALA A 65 -5.06 2.23 4.37
N LYS A 66 -4.08 2.97 3.83
CA LYS A 66 -4.28 4.33 3.33
C LYS A 66 -5.31 4.36 2.19
N LYS A 67 -5.22 3.43 1.24
CA LYS A 67 -6.14 3.36 0.10
C LYS A 67 -7.56 3.08 0.54
N VAL A 68 -7.76 2.12 1.45
CA VAL A 68 -9.08 1.81 2.01
C VAL A 68 -9.64 3.00 2.79
N ASN A 69 -8.82 3.67 3.62
CA ASN A 69 -9.25 4.87 4.35
C ASN A 69 -9.62 6.03 3.41
N PHE A 70 -8.91 6.21 2.30
CA PHE A 70 -9.28 7.23 1.30
C PHE A 70 -10.54 6.87 0.51
N ALA A 71 -10.83 5.58 0.34
CA ALA A 71 -12.06 5.13 -0.30
C ALA A 71 -13.30 5.29 0.58
N TYR A 72 -13.20 4.97 1.89
CA TYR A 72 -14.36 4.82 2.75
C TYR A 72 -14.42 5.77 3.95
N CYS A 73 -13.29 6.37 4.35
CA CYS A 73 -13.17 7.16 5.58
C CYS A 73 -12.70 8.61 5.33
N ASN A 74 -12.57 9.02 4.07
CA ASN A 74 -11.96 10.31 3.71
C ASN A 74 -12.79 11.54 4.15
N GLY A 75 -14.07 11.32 4.49
CA GLY A 75 -14.98 12.33 5.03
C GLY A 75 -15.19 12.27 6.54
N THR A 76 -14.49 11.37 7.26
CA THR A 76 -14.70 11.20 8.71
C THR A 76 -14.22 12.42 9.51
N CYS A 77 -13.10 13.03 9.10
CA CYS A 77 -12.58 14.23 9.73
C CYS A 77 -13.05 15.48 8.99
N SER A 78 -13.50 16.50 9.72
CA SER A 78 -13.94 17.78 9.16
C SER A 78 -12.80 18.62 8.58
N TYR A 79 -11.56 18.30 8.96
CA TYR A 79 -10.34 18.90 8.45
C TYR A 79 -9.29 17.83 8.17
N ARG A 80 -8.26 18.22 7.41
CA ARG A 80 -7.09 17.38 7.12
C ARG A 80 -5.84 18.02 7.68
N LEU A 81 -5.05 17.22 8.37
CA LEU A 81 -3.72 17.60 8.83
C LEU A 81 -2.70 17.56 7.68
N GLN A 82 -1.69 18.41 7.75
CA GLN A 82 -0.55 18.42 6.83
C GLN A 82 0.47 17.35 7.22
N CYS A 83 0.08 16.09 7.05
CA CYS A 83 0.93 14.95 7.40
C CYS A 83 2.16 14.86 6.49
N GLN A 84 3.32 14.63 7.08
CA GLN A 84 4.61 14.57 6.38
C GLN A 84 4.92 13.15 5.90
N TYR A 85 5.88 13.04 4.98
CA TYR A 85 6.49 11.78 4.53
C TYR A 85 5.49 10.68 4.11
N GLY A 86 4.37 11.08 3.51
CA GLY A 86 3.37 10.14 3.03
C GLY A 86 2.35 9.71 4.08
N GLY A 87 2.37 10.29 5.28
CA GLY A 87 1.31 10.16 6.28
C GLY A 87 -0.07 10.63 5.79
N TYR A 88 -1.10 10.37 6.59
CA TYR A 88 -2.47 10.89 6.36
C TYR A 88 -3.22 11.03 7.68
N THR A 89 -4.21 11.91 7.75
CA THR A 89 -5.02 12.12 8.96
C THR A 89 -5.67 10.82 9.40
N ASP A 90 -5.49 10.43 10.67
CA ASP A 90 -6.06 9.20 11.20
C ASP A 90 -7.59 9.35 11.24
N PRO A 91 -8.37 8.57 10.47
CA PRO A 91 -9.83 8.69 10.48
C PRO A 91 -10.45 8.27 11.82
N LYS A 92 -9.69 7.60 12.70
CA LYS A 92 -10.11 7.27 14.06
C LYS A 92 -9.75 8.33 15.09
N ASP A 93 -8.81 9.23 14.74
CA ASP A 93 -8.34 10.30 15.60
C ASP A 93 -7.87 11.48 14.74
N CYS A 94 -8.79 12.40 14.46
CA CYS A 94 -8.55 13.53 13.57
C CYS A 94 -7.49 14.51 14.10
N SER A 95 -7.03 14.35 15.34
CA SER A 95 -5.99 15.18 15.94
C SER A 95 -4.57 14.74 15.59
N ARG A 96 -4.39 13.58 14.93
CA ARG A 96 -3.07 13.05 14.56
C ARG A 96 -3.04 12.41 13.17
N CYS A 97 -1.84 12.22 12.66
CA CYS A 97 -1.58 11.48 11.44
C CYS A 97 -1.30 9.99 11.73
N ARG A 98 -1.72 9.11 10.83
CA ARG A 98 -1.13 7.79 10.66
C ARG A 98 0.18 7.92 9.89
N CYS A 99 1.24 7.42 10.49
CA CYS A 99 2.60 7.53 9.97
C CYS A 99 3.06 6.25 9.28
N THR A 100 3.91 6.41 8.28
CA THR A 100 4.64 5.28 7.70
C THR A 100 5.56 4.67 8.76
N GLU A 101 5.98 3.44 8.53
CA GLU A 101 6.88 2.73 9.45
C GLU A 101 8.14 3.56 9.75
N GLY A 102 8.55 3.55 11.02
CA GLY A 102 9.71 4.30 11.51
C GLY A 102 9.48 5.80 11.77
N LEU A 103 8.29 6.34 11.49
CA LEU A 103 7.94 7.74 11.77
C LEU A 103 6.87 7.88 12.86
N GLY A 104 6.88 9.03 13.54
CA GLY A 104 5.98 9.35 14.64
C GLY A 104 5.79 10.87 14.82
N GLY A 105 5.18 11.22 15.96
CA GLY A 105 4.69 12.57 16.22
C GLY A 105 3.37 12.88 15.50
N THR A 106 2.72 13.98 15.87
CA THR A 106 1.37 14.33 15.39
C THR A 106 1.28 14.43 13.87
N LEU A 107 2.35 14.91 13.22
CA LEU A 107 2.42 15.12 11.76
C LEU A 107 3.38 14.16 11.05
N CYS A 108 3.87 13.11 11.72
CA CYS A 108 4.85 12.17 11.17
C CYS A 108 6.23 12.77 10.83
N GLY A 109 6.55 13.95 11.39
CA GLY A 109 7.81 14.65 11.14
C GLY A 109 8.99 14.19 12.01
N GLU A 110 8.75 13.27 12.95
CA GLU A 110 9.74 12.80 13.91
C GLU A 110 10.02 11.31 13.68
N PRO A 111 11.20 10.80 14.03
CA PRO A 111 11.44 9.36 14.15
C PRO A 111 10.49 8.74 15.18
N LEU A 112 10.00 7.53 14.90
CA LEU A 112 9.21 6.77 15.86
C LEU A 112 10.06 6.48 17.09
N ARG A 113 9.65 6.97 18.26
CA ARG A 113 10.34 6.70 19.52
C ARG A 113 10.02 5.28 19.97
N THR A 114 10.93 4.36 19.73
CA THR A 114 10.92 3.03 20.38
C THR A 114 11.47 3.22 21.79
N SER A 115 10.64 2.97 22.80
CA SER A 115 11.08 2.88 24.20
C SER A 115 11.89 1.62 24.44
#